data_AF-A0A0A0EFQ4-F1
#
_entry.id   AF-A0A0A0EFQ4-F1
#
_cell.length_a   1.000
_cell.length_b   1.000
_cell.length_c   1.000
_cell.angle_alpha   90.00
_cell.angle_beta   90.00
_cell.angle_gamma   90.00
#
_symmetry.space_group_name_H-M   'P 1'
#
loop_
_entity.id
_entity.type
_entity.pdbx_description
1 polymer ?
#
loop_
_entity_poly.entity_id
_entity_poly.type
_entity_poly.pdbx_seq_one_letter_code
_entity_poly.pdbx_strand_id
1 'polypeptide(L)' 'MKRILATAPYLAMTLPATALAEAYDRPIPQPQTETAEFWFFVGSIALLLSLVAVQMLVSRR' A
#
# COMPACT_ATOMS: atom_id res chain seq x y z
N MET A 1 -8.56 33.73 36.88
CA MET A 1 -8.52 32.25 36.85
C MET A 1 -9.80 31.61 36.31
N LYS A 2 -11.00 31.95 36.83
CA LYS A 2 -12.29 31.38 36.34
C LYS A 2 -12.55 31.52 34.83
N ARG A 3 -12.08 32.60 34.19
CA ARG A 3 -12.28 32.84 32.73
C ARG A 3 -11.45 31.89 31.86
N ILE A 4 -10.25 31.51 32.31
CA ILE A 4 -9.36 30.56 31.60
C ILE A 4 -9.93 29.14 31.70
N LEU A 5 -10.49 28.79 32.87
CA LEU A 5 -11.17 27.51 33.07
C LEU A 5 -12.44 27.38 32.21
N ALA A 6 -13.15 28.48 31.97
CA ALA A 6 -14.37 28.49 31.15
C ALA A 6 -14.09 28.30 29.64
N THR A 7 -12.92 28.70 29.15
CA THR A 7 -12.57 28.63 27.70
C THR A 7 -11.85 27.34 27.30
N ALA A 8 -11.30 26.60 28.26
CA ALA A 8 -10.61 25.33 28.04
C ALA A 8 -11.41 24.26 27.27
N PRO A 9 -12.72 24.01 27.54
CA PRO A 9 -13.48 23.01 26.79
C PRO A 9 -13.74 23.42 25.33
N TYR A 10 -13.87 24.73 25.05
CA TYR A 10 -14.02 25.23 23.69
C TYR A 10 -12.73 25.07 22.88
N LEU A 11 -11.57 25.24 23.50
CA LEU A 11 -10.27 24.96 22.88
C LEU A 11 -10.09 23.46 22.58
N ALA A 12 -10.51 22.59 23.49
CA ALA A 12 -10.47 21.14 23.28
C ALA A 12 -11.32 20.67 22.08
N MET A 13 -12.43 21.36 21.79
CA MET A 13 -13.29 21.06 20.62
C MET A 13 -12.66 21.48 19.27
N THR A 14 -11.61 22.31 19.28
CA THR A 14 -10.90 22.73 18.05
C THR A 14 -9.68 21.86 17.74
N LEU A 15 -9.32 20.92 18.62
CA LEU A 15 -8.22 20.00 18.37
C LEU A 15 -8.59 19.04 17.23
N PRO A 16 -7.66 18.80 16.27
CA PRO A 16 -7.89 17.81 15.23
C PRO A 16 -8.17 16.45 15.86
N ALA A 17 -9.26 15.78 15.45
CA ALA A 17 -9.59 14.45 15.95
C ALA A 17 -8.46 13.43 15.70
N THR A 18 -7.64 13.66 14.67
CA THR A 18 -6.42 12.87 14.38
C THR A 18 -5.33 13.01 15.43
N ALA A 19 -5.25 14.13 16.15
CA ALA A 19 -4.31 14.31 17.26
C ALA A 19 -4.72 13.51 18.51
N LEU A 20 -5.98 13.06 18.56
CA LEU A 20 -6.56 12.23 19.62
C LEU A 20 -6.82 10.79 19.14
N ALA A 21 -6.54 10.48 17.88
CA ALA A 21 -6.73 9.15 17.33
C ALA A 21 -5.58 8.23 17.75
N GLU A 22 -5.91 6.96 17.99
CA GLU A 22 -4.90 5.92 18.20
C GLU A 22 -3.98 5.82 16.97
N ALA A 23 -2.69 5.59 17.21
CA ALA A 23 -1.74 5.40 16.14
C ALA A 23 -2.12 4.15 15.34
N TYR A 24 -2.38 4.33 14.05
CA TYR A 24 -2.65 3.20 13.16
C TYR A 24 -1.41 2.31 13.06
N ASP A 25 -1.50 1.11 13.62
CA ASP A 25 -0.50 0.09 13.39
C ASP A 25 -0.72 -0.54 12.01
N ARG A 26 0.32 -0.49 11.17
CA ARG A 26 0.22 -0.99 9.80
C ARG A 26 0.42 -2.50 9.84
N PRO A 27 -0.53 -3.29 9.34
CA PRO A 27 -0.33 -4.72 9.22
C PRO A 27 0.97 -4.99 8.44
N ILE A 28 1.91 -5.72 9.06
CA ILE A 28 3.14 -6.12 8.39
C ILE A 28 2.74 -7.11 7.28
N PRO A 29 3.12 -6.85 6.02
CA PRO A 29 2.89 -7.81 4.95
C PRO A 29 3.49 -9.17 5.31
N GLN A 30 2.71 -10.24 5.13
CA GLN A 30 3.25 -11.58 5.25
C GLN A 30 4.36 -11.79 4.22
N PRO A 31 5.42 -12.55 4.56
CA PRO A 31 6.43 -12.91 3.58
C PRO A 31 5.77 -13.65 2.41
N GLN A 32 6.32 -13.46 1.20
CA GLN A 32 5.84 -14.15 0.02
C GLN A 32 6.03 -15.67 0.20
N THR A 33 5.03 -16.46 -0.22
CA THR A 33 5.15 -17.92 -0.12
C THR A 33 6.06 -18.45 -1.22
N GLU A 34 6.77 -19.54 -0.95
CA GLU A 34 7.60 -20.24 -1.96
C GLU A 34 6.80 -20.57 -3.22
N THR A 35 5.53 -20.94 -3.07
CA THR A 35 4.61 -21.21 -4.18
C THR A 35 4.31 -19.96 -5.01
N ALA A 36 4.15 -18.79 -4.39
CA ALA A 36 3.92 -17.53 -5.10
C ALA A 36 5.18 -17.10 -5.87
N GLU A 37 6.36 -17.23 -5.27
CA GLU A 37 7.64 -16.99 -5.95
C GLU A 37 7.83 -17.88 -7.17
N PHE A 38 7.54 -19.19 -7.03
CA PHE A 38 7.62 -20.14 -8.14
C PHE A 38 6.71 -19.75 -9.31
N TRP A 39 5.43 -19.45 -9.04
CA TRP A 39 4.49 -19.08 -10.11
C TRP A 39 4.78 -17.72 -10.72
N PHE A 40 5.29 -16.76 -9.94
CA PHE A 40 5.76 -15.49 -10.48
C PHE A 40 6.92 -15.69 -11.46
N PHE A 41 7.88 -16.56 -11.15
CA PHE A 41 8.98 -16.89 -12.04
C PHE A 41 8.50 -17.53 -13.34
N VAL A 42 7.61 -18.54 -13.25
CA VAL A 42 7.02 -19.20 -14.41
C VAL A 42 6.26 -18.20 -15.29
N GLY A 43 5.42 -17.35 -14.68
CA GLY A 43 4.69 -16.30 -15.38
C GLY A 43 5.61 -15.30 -16.08
N SER A 44 6.71 -14.92 -15.44
CA SER A 44 7.72 -14.02 -16.01
C SER A 44 8.40 -14.61 -17.24
N ILE A 45 8.79 -15.89 -17.20
CA ILE A 45 9.33 -16.60 -18.37
C ILE A 45 8.30 -16.64 -19.50
N ALA A 46 7.06 -17.02 -19.18
CA ALA A 46 5.99 -17.10 -20.18
C ALA A 46 5.74 -15.75 -20.87
N LEU A 47 5.77 -14.65 -20.12
CA LEU A 47 5.66 -13.29 -20.67
C LEU A 47 6.79 -12.98 -21.64
N LEU A 48 8.05 -13.23 -21.25
CA LEU A 48 9.20 -12.99 -22.11
C LEU A 48 9.13 -13.82 -23.41
N LEU A 49 8.79 -15.10 -23.30
CA LEU A 49 8.61 -15.97 -24.47
C LEU A 49 7.50 -15.46 -25.40
N SER A 50 6.41 -14.93 -24.82
CA SER A 50 5.31 -14.36 -25.59
C SER A 50 5.75 -13.11 -26.36
N LEU A 51 6.53 -12.22 -25.75
CA LEU A 51 7.09 -11.05 -26.43
C LEU A 51 8.01 -11.44 -27.59
N VAL A 52 8.88 -12.43 -27.38
CA VAL A 52 9.74 -12.97 -28.44
C VAL A 52 8.91 -13.57 -29.58
N ALA A 53 7.88 -14.36 -29.26
CA ALA A 53 7.00 -14.94 -30.27
C ALA A 53 6.29 -13.87 -31.11
N VAL A 54 5.81 -12.80 -30.48
CA VAL A 54 5.20 -11.65 -31.18
C VAL A 54 6.23 -10.97 -32.08
N GLN A 55 7.44 -10.70 -31.59
CA GLN A 55 8.50 -10.09 -32.38
C GLN A 55 8.82 -10.95 -33.61
N MET A 56 8.94 -12.28 -33.46
CA MET A 56 9.19 -13.22 -34.55
C MET A 56 8.05 -13.24 -35.57
N LEU A 57 6.81 -13.10 -35.14
CA LEU A 57 5.64 -13.06 -36.03
C LEU A 57 5.63 -11.78 -36.87
N VAL A 58 5.93 -10.64 -36.24
CA VAL A 58 5.91 -9.33 -36.91
C VAL A 58 7.14 -9.14 -37.80
N SER A 59 8.32 -9.59 -37.38
CA SER A 59 9.56 -9.43 -38.17
C SER A 59 9.58 -10.22 -39.49
N ARG A 60 8.61 -11.11 -39.70
CA ARG A 60 8.45 -11.90 -40.93
C ARG A 60 7.48 -11.26 -41.93
N ARG A 61 6.84 -10.15 -41.57
CA ARG A 61 6.08 -9.28 -42.48
C ARG A 61 6.98 -8.17 -42.98
#